data_AF-A0A2H4Y3K3-F1
#
_entry.id   AF-A0A2H4Y3K3-F1
#
_cell.length_a   1.000
_cell.length_b   1.000
_cell.length_c   1.000
_cell.angle_alpha   90.00
_cell.angle_beta   90.00
_cell.angle_gamma   90.00
#
_symmetry.space_group_name_H-M   'P 1'
#
loop_
_entity.id
_entity.type
_entity.pdbx_description
1 polymer ?
#
loop_
_entity_poly.entity_id
_entity_poly.type
_entity_poly.pdbx_seq_one_letter_code
_entity_poly.pdbx_strand_id
1 'polypeptide(L)'
;LLLLPDRVKAICTLNGQVVFEDVFTEKFGPLKRMVKDPVIGQIWIHTERAVFRYHVEREPRDVWKMYMSMGKFDLAKEYCKDRPECIDMVLAKEADHCFQNKKYKESAKCYALTQNYFEEIALKFIEAKQEEALMEYLLKKLSNLKPSEKIQITLLTTWLTELYLNRLGMLESDTSKRSLYLKSRDEFRSFLSSPRNKECLFNNRASIHDLLASHGDTENMVYFAVLMQDYERVVAHHCQHDDYDEALHVLTKHRDEKLFYKFSPVLMQHIPRKVVDSWIMMGKRLDPKNLIPALVNYSQSAGTHINEAIRYMEFCVFELKETEQ
;
A
#
# COMPACT_ATOMS: atom_id res chain seq x y z
N LEU A 1 29.05 -5.65 40.73
CA LEU A 1 30.24 -4.77 40.85
C LEU A 1 31.38 -5.58 41.43
N LEU A 2 32.58 -5.46 40.85
CA LEU A 2 33.82 -6.04 41.32
C LEU A 2 34.78 -4.91 41.70
N LEU A 3 35.43 -5.05 42.85
CA LEU A 3 36.47 -4.14 43.33
C LEU A 3 37.84 -4.73 42.97
N LEU A 4 38.63 -3.96 42.23
CA LEU A 4 40.04 -4.24 41.96
C LEU A 4 40.90 -3.17 42.69
N PRO A 5 42.22 -3.40 42.87
CA PRO A 5 43.07 -2.49 43.64
C PRO A 5 43.14 -1.06 43.06
N ASP A 6 43.06 -0.94 41.74
CA ASP A 6 43.21 0.28 40.95
C ASP A 6 41.90 0.75 40.28
N ARG A 7 40.85 -0.07 40.31
CA ARG A 7 39.62 0.20 39.54
C ARG A 7 38.39 -0.52 40.09
N VAL A 8 37.21 -0.02 39.73
CA VAL A 8 35.92 -0.64 40.01
C VAL A 8 35.27 -1.02 38.69
N LYS A 9 34.81 -2.28 38.58
CA LYS A 9 34.12 -2.77 37.38
C LYS A 9 32.68 -3.14 37.70
N ALA A 10 31.73 -2.55 36.98
CA ALA A 10 30.36 -3.05 36.96
C ALA A 10 30.27 -4.13 35.88
N ILE A 11 29.92 -5.35 36.29
CA ILE A 11 29.75 -6.49 35.39
C ILE A 11 28.26 -6.82 35.35
N CYS A 12 27.73 -7.02 34.15
CA CYS A 12 26.38 -7.55 33.97
C CYS A 12 26.36 -9.02 34.39
N THR A 13 25.48 -9.36 35.32
CA THR A 13 25.35 -10.73 35.86
C THR A 13 24.87 -11.75 34.82
N LEU A 14 24.21 -11.30 33.75
CA LEU A 14 23.59 -12.16 32.75
C LEU A 14 24.55 -12.58 31.62
N ASN A 15 25.53 -11.74 31.26
CA ASN A 15 26.47 -12.03 30.17
C ASN A 15 27.95 -11.91 30.55
N GLY A 16 28.26 -11.48 31.78
CA GLY A 16 29.65 -11.33 32.26
C GLY A 16 30.43 -10.17 31.64
N GLN A 17 29.80 -9.31 30.84
CA GLN A 17 30.47 -8.16 30.22
C GLN A 17 30.60 -6.99 31.20
N VAL A 18 31.69 -6.23 31.06
CA VAL A 18 31.93 -5.00 31.82
C VAL A 18 31.08 -3.88 31.22
N VAL A 19 30.11 -3.39 31.99
CA VAL A 19 29.20 -2.30 31.59
C VAL A 19 29.77 -0.94 31.96
N PHE A 20 30.57 -0.88 33.02
CA PHE A 20 31.17 0.35 33.51
C PHE A 20 32.51 0.04 34.18
N GLU A 21 33.50 0.91 33.96
CA GLU A 21 34.83 0.83 34.56
C GLU A 21 35.22 2.22 35.07
N ASP A 22 35.56 2.30 36.35
CA ASP A 22 36.02 3.52 36.99
C ASP A 22 37.43 3.30 37.52
N VAL A 23 38.37 4.15 37.09
CA VAL A 23 39.79 4.00 37.39
C VAL A 23 40.17 5.06 38.41
N PHE A 24 40.71 4.60 39.55
CA PHE A 24 41.10 5.48 40.63
C PHE A 24 42.57 5.85 40.52
N THR A 25 42.87 7.15 40.59
CA THR A 25 44.25 7.64 40.61
C THR A 25 44.87 7.41 41.99
N GLU A 26 46.19 7.15 42.02
CA GLU A 26 46.97 6.89 43.25
C GLU A 26 46.86 7.98 44.33
N LYS A 27 46.37 9.18 43.96
CA LYS A 27 46.15 10.32 44.88
C LYS A 27 45.28 9.97 46.09
N PHE A 28 44.36 9.02 45.94
CA PHE A 28 43.43 8.61 47.00
C PHE A 28 43.88 7.36 47.76
N GLY A 29 44.99 6.74 47.37
CA GLY A 29 45.47 5.45 47.91
C GLY A 29 44.71 4.23 47.36
N PRO A 30 45.13 3.00 47.69
CA PRO A 30 44.50 1.78 47.19
C PRO A 30 43.08 1.62 47.73
N LEU A 31 42.19 1.10 46.88
CA LEU A 31 40.81 0.79 47.25
C LEU A 31 40.78 -0.37 48.24
N LYS A 32 40.25 -0.14 49.45
CA LYS A 32 40.30 -1.15 50.53
C LYS A 32 39.08 -2.06 50.57
N ARG A 33 37.88 -1.47 50.60
CA ARG A 33 36.66 -2.26 50.74
C ARG A 33 35.47 -1.57 50.08
N MET A 34 34.57 -2.41 49.56
CA MET A 34 33.26 -2.05 49.05
C MET A 34 32.20 -2.63 49.99
N VAL A 35 31.25 -1.80 50.42
CA VAL A 35 30.15 -2.19 51.30
C VAL A 35 28.83 -1.77 50.66
N LYS A 36 27.84 -2.65 50.65
CA LYS A 36 26.49 -2.35 50.20
C LYS A 36 25.61 -2.09 51.43
N ASP A 37 24.93 -0.95 51.43
CA ASP A 37 23.90 -0.65 52.42
C ASP A 37 22.69 -1.59 52.19
N PRO A 38 22.31 -2.41 53.19
CA PRO A 38 21.19 -3.35 53.05
C PRO A 38 19.82 -2.66 53.00
N VAL A 39 19.68 -1.43 53.48
CA VAL A 39 18.39 -0.71 53.58
C VAL A 39 18.16 0.16 52.35
N ILE A 40 19.16 0.95 51.95
CA ILE A 40 19.04 1.90 50.82
C ILE A 40 19.55 1.26 49.51
N GLY A 41 20.30 0.17 49.58
CA GLY A 41 20.88 -0.49 48.41
C GLY A 41 22.06 0.26 47.78
N GLN A 42 22.50 1.38 48.38
CA GLN A 42 23.63 2.17 47.92
C GLN A 42 24.96 1.46 48.16
N ILE A 43 25.92 1.68 47.26
CA ILE A 43 27.22 1.03 47.32
C ILE A 43 28.26 2.08 47.69
N TRP A 44 29.01 1.78 48.74
CA TRP A 44 30.03 2.66 49.29
C TRP A 44 31.39 2.01 49.13
N ILE A 45 32.34 2.80 48.66
CA ILE A 45 33.73 2.36 48.47
C ILE A 45 34.61 3.31 49.25
N HIS A 46 35.50 2.79 50.07
CA HIS A 46 36.41 3.63 50.84
C HIS A 46 37.87 3.30 50.54
N THR A 47 38.66 4.37 50.52
CA THR A 47 40.12 4.36 50.49
C THR A 47 40.64 4.78 51.86
N GLU A 48 41.95 4.96 52.02
CA GLU A 48 42.51 5.56 53.24
C GLU A 48 42.18 7.04 53.39
N ARG A 49 41.86 7.73 52.28
CA ARG A 49 41.77 9.20 52.25
C ARG A 49 40.42 9.74 51.78
N ALA A 50 39.56 8.91 51.20
CA ALA A 50 38.28 9.31 50.64
C ALA A 50 37.23 8.19 50.70
N VAL A 51 35.96 8.60 50.76
CA VAL A 51 34.79 7.72 50.67
C VAL A 51 33.99 8.11 49.43
N PHE A 52 33.69 7.12 48.59
CA PHE A 52 32.95 7.26 47.36
C PHE A 52 31.57 6.61 47.50
N ARG A 53 30.55 7.28 46.97
CA ARG A 53 29.17 6.79 46.93
C ARG A 53 28.78 6.47 45.49
N TYR A 54 28.50 5.21 45.23
CA TYR A 54 27.94 4.74 43.97
C TYR A 54 26.44 4.62 44.08
N HIS A 55 25.76 5.34 43.18
CA HIS A 55 24.33 5.24 43.00
C HIS A 55 24.06 4.43 41.73
N VAL A 56 23.39 3.29 41.89
CA VAL A 56 22.99 2.45 40.77
C VAL A 56 21.57 2.80 40.40
N GLU A 57 21.40 3.59 39.35
CA GLU A 57 20.08 3.93 38.82
C GLU A 57 19.81 3.18 37.52
N ARG A 58 18.59 2.63 37.40
CA ARG A 58 18.07 2.01 36.16
C ARG A 58 19.00 0.92 35.60
N GLU A 59 19.36 -0.07 36.41
CA GLU A 59 20.06 -1.30 35.97
C GLU A 59 19.53 -1.95 34.67
N PRO A 60 18.20 -2.01 34.40
CA PRO A 60 17.69 -2.62 33.18
C PRO A 60 17.95 -1.80 31.90
N ARG A 61 18.53 -0.59 32.00
CA ARG A 61 18.66 0.35 30.87
C ARG A 61 19.34 -0.23 29.64
N ASP A 62 20.36 -1.06 29.81
CA ASP A 62 21.15 -1.64 28.71
C ASP A 62 20.92 -3.14 28.55
N VAL A 63 20.00 -3.74 29.33
CA VAL A 63 19.66 -5.16 29.27
C VAL A 63 19.09 -5.55 27.90
N TRP A 64 18.41 -4.62 27.23
CA TRP A 64 17.92 -4.84 25.86
C TRP A 64 19.04 -5.05 24.84
N LYS A 65 20.20 -4.38 24.98
CA LYS A 65 21.34 -4.56 24.06
C LYS A 65 21.90 -5.98 24.16
N MET A 66 21.87 -6.54 25.37
CA MET A 66 22.27 -7.92 25.61
C MET A 66 21.26 -8.90 25.01
N TYR A 67 19.96 -8.72 25.27
CA TYR A 67 18.97 -9.60 24.65
C TYR A 67 18.99 -9.52 23.12
N MET A 68 19.24 -8.34 22.57
CA MET A 68 19.45 -8.12 21.14
C MET A 68 20.69 -8.87 20.62
N SER A 69 21.83 -8.83 21.33
CA SER A 69 23.03 -9.57 20.91
C SER A 69 22.88 -11.09 21.02
N MET A 70 22.02 -11.57 21.93
CA MET A 70 21.65 -12.98 22.06
C MET A 70 20.57 -13.44 21.06
N GLY A 71 20.03 -12.54 20.22
CA GLY A 71 18.96 -12.86 19.28
C GLY A 71 17.57 -13.03 19.91
N LYS A 72 17.39 -12.68 21.19
CA LYS A 72 16.12 -12.72 21.91
C LYS A 72 15.39 -11.38 21.79
N PHE A 73 14.91 -11.07 20.59
CA PHE A 73 14.32 -9.75 20.27
C PHE A 73 13.03 -9.45 21.04
N ASP A 74 12.20 -10.46 21.33
CA ASP A 74 10.95 -10.25 22.07
C ASP A 74 11.20 -9.73 23.49
N LEU A 75 12.15 -10.35 24.20
CA LEU A 75 12.57 -9.88 25.51
C LEU A 75 13.21 -8.48 25.40
N ALA A 76 14.04 -8.23 24.39
CA ALA A 76 14.63 -6.91 24.19
C ALA A 76 13.57 -5.80 24.04
N LYS A 77 12.48 -6.07 23.28
CA LYS A 77 11.36 -5.13 23.12
C LYS A 77 10.65 -4.83 24.44
N GLU A 78 10.54 -5.81 25.34
CA GLU A 78 9.93 -5.59 26.65
C GLU A 78 10.69 -4.60 27.52
N TYR A 79 12.02 -4.65 27.48
CA TYR A 79 12.89 -3.71 28.21
C TYR A 79 13.02 -2.34 27.52
N CYS A 80 12.55 -2.20 26.28
CA CYS A 80 12.60 -0.95 25.52
C CYS A 80 11.27 -0.17 25.46
N LYS A 81 10.20 -0.66 26.10
CA LYS A 81 8.84 -0.08 25.97
C LYS A 81 8.76 1.43 26.18
N ASP A 82 9.58 1.97 27.09
CA ASP A 82 9.57 3.39 27.43
C ASP A 82 10.44 4.27 26.51
N ARG A 83 11.17 3.67 25.54
CA ARG A 83 12.16 4.36 24.70
C ARG A 83 12.01 4.00 23.22
N PRO A 84 11.37 4.86 22.41
CA PRO A 84 11.15 4.57 20.99
C PRO A 84 12.45 4.38 20.21
N GLU A 85 13.51 5.13 20.53
CA GLU A 85 14.83 4.99 19.91
C GLU A 85 15.44 3.59 20.11
N CYS A 86 15.29 3.01 21.31
CA CYS A 86 15.80 1.69 21.59
C CYS A 86 14.98 0.60 20.89
N ILE A 87 13.65 0.77 20.80
CA ILE A 87 12.77 -0.14 20.06
C ILE A 87 13.17 -0.15 18.58
N ASP A 88 13.43 1.02 18.00
CA ASP A 88 13.86 1.14 16.60
C ASP A 88 15.14 0.36 16.32
N MET A 89 16.17 0.52 17.16
CA MET A 89 17.42 -0.25 17.05
C MET A 89 17.21 -1.77 17.17
N VAL A 90 16.34 -2.21 18.08
CA VAL A 90 16.02 -3.64 18.25
C VAL A 90 15.31 -4.18 17.01
N LEU A 91 14.35 -3.44 16.46
CA LEU A 91 13.61 -3.82 15.25
C LEU A 91 14.51 -3.85 14.02
N ALA A 92 15.42 -2.88 13.87
CA ALA A 92 16.40 -2.88 12.78
C ALA A 92 17.30 -4.11 12.85
N LYS A 93 17.79 -4.46 14.06
CA LYS A 93 18.66 -5.62 14.24
C LYS A 93 17.92 -6.95 14.06
N GLU A 94 16.68 -7.02 14.50
CA GLU A 94 15.79 -8.16 14.25
C GLU A 94 15.54 -8.34 12.74
N ALA A 95 15.27 -7.24 12.03
CA ALA A 95 15.07 -7.26 10.59
C ALA A 95 16.33 -7.73 9.84
N ASP A 96 17.51 -7.26 10.24
CA ASP A 96 18.80 -7.73 9.70
C ASP A 96 19.01 -9.22 9.93
N HIS A 97 18.73 -9.70 11.14
CA HIS A 97 18.87 -11.11 11.50
C HIS A 97 17.90 -11.99 10.69
N CYS A 98 16.64 -11.57 10.54
CA CYS A 98 15.66 -12.24 9.69
C CYS A 98 16.09 -12.24 8.22
N PHE A 99 16.67 -11.15 7.74
CA PHE A 99 17.19 -11.04 6.37
C PHE A 99 18.33 -12.03 6.11
N GLN A 100 19.30 -12.11 7.03
CA GLN A 100 20.42 -13.06 6.96
C GLN A 100 19.96 -14.52 6.98
N ASN A 101 18.90 -14.80 7.74
CA ASN A 101 18.26 -16.12 7.82
C ASN A 101 17.31 -16.43 6.65
N LYS A 102 17.30 -15.62 5.57
CA LYS A 102 16.44 -15.75 4.39
C LYS A 102 14.93 -15.66 4.68
N LYS A 103 14.54 -15.14 5.85
CA LYS A 103 13.14 -14.87 6.21
C LYS A 103 12.74 -13.47 5.76
N TYR A 104 12.72 -13.25 4.44
CA TYR A 104 12.59 -11.92 3.86
C TYR A 104 11.25 -11.23 4.18
N LYS A 105 10.13 -11.97 4.23
CA LYS A 105 8.81 -11.40 4.57
C LYS A 105 8.73 -10.90 6.02
N GLU A 106 9.31 -11.64 6.97
CA GLU A 106 9.37 -11.21 8.37
C GLU A 106 10.29 -9.99 8.52
N SER A 107 11.44 -10.02 7.84
CA SER A 107 12.36 -8.88 7.79
C SER A 107 11.69 -7.62 7.25
N ALA A 108 10.92 -7.72 6.15
CA ALA A 108 10.17 -6.62 5.57
C ALA A 108 9.17 -5.99 6.55
N LYS A 109 8.43 -6.81 7.31
CA LYS A 109 7.49 -6.34 8.33
C LYS A 109 8.19 -5.57 9.45
N CYS A 110 9.35 -6.04 9.90
CA CYS A 110 10.14 -5.36 10.91
C CYS A 110 10.72 -4.04 10.39
N TYR A 111 11.36 -4.04 9.21
CA TYR A 111 11.90 -2.80 8.62
C TYR A 111 10.83 -1.73 8.37
N ALA A 112 9.61 -2.13 8.03
CA ALA A 112 8.51 -1.19 7.83
C ALA A 112 8.18 -0.36 9.08
N LEU A 113 8.47 -0.89 10.27
CA LEU A 113 8.27 -0.20 11.55
C LEU A 113 9.46 0.67 11.96
N THR A 114 10.61 0.50 11.31
CA THR A 114 11.84 1.25 11.64
C THR A 114 11.90 2.64 10.99
N GLN A 115 12.75 3.52 11.53
CA GLN A 115 13.09 4.85 11.01
C GLN A 115 14.31 4.85 10.08
N ASN A 116 14.79 3.67 9.67
CA ASN A 116 15.87 3.54 8.68
C ASN A 116 15.50 4.18 7.34
N TYR A 117 16.53 4.58 6.59
CA TYR A 117 16.37 5.17 5.27
C TYR A 117 15.60 4.23 4.34
N PHE A 118 14.54 4.76 3.73
CA PHE A 118 13.62 3.99 2.93
C PHE A 118 14.30 3.35 1.71
N GLU A 119 15.14 4.15 1.05
CA GLU A 119 15.88 3.80 -0.17
C GLU A 119 16.87 2.66 0.10
N GLU A 120 17.57 2.71 1.23
CA GLU A 120 18.53 1.68 1.61
C GLU A 120 17.84 0.32 1.77
N ILE A 121 16.72 0.27 2.49
CA ILE A 121 15.96 -0.96 2.70
C ILE A 121 15.37 -1.46 1.37
N ALA A 122 14.80 -0.56 0.57
CA ALA A 122 14.21 -0.92 -0.70
C ALA A 122 15.26 -1.51 -1.66
N LEU A 123 16.43 -0.86 -1.78
CA LEU A 123 17.56 -1.34 -2.57
C LEU A 123 18.01 -2.72 -2.10
N LYS A 124 18.10 -2.94 -0.79
CA LYS A 124 18.48 -4.24 -0.20
C LYS A 124 17.57 -5.39 -0.64
N PHE A 125 16.25 -5.17 -0.73
CA PHE A 125 15.32 -6.19 -1.24
C PHE A 125 15.40 -6.37 -2.76
N ILE A 126 15.64 -5.28 -3.51
CA ILE A 126 15.83 -5.32 -4.97
C ILE A 126 17.08 -6.13 -5.33
N GLU A 127 18.22 -5.86 -4.67
CA GLU A 127 19.49 -6.57 -4.89
C GLU A 127 19.36 -8.07 -4.56
N ALA A 128 18.60 -8.41 -3.53
CA ALA A 128 18.31 -9.81 -3.18
C ALA A 128 17.28 -10.49 -4.09
N LYS A 129 16.71 -9.76 -5.07
CA LYS A 129 15.65 -10.23 -5.98
C LYS A 129 14.42 -10.76 -5.22
N GLN A 130 14.08 -10.14 -4.08
CA GLN A 130 12.97 -10.56 -3.23
C GLN A 130 11.77 -9.61 -3.39
N GLU A 131 11.10 -9.71 -4.53
CA GLU A 131 9.96 -8.85 -4.88
C GLU A 131 8.80 -8.97 -3.89
N GLU A 132 8.44 -10.20 -3.47
CA GLU A 132 7.35 -10.39 -2.51
C GLU A 132 7.62 -9.72 -1.15
N ALA A 133 8.88 -9.72 -0.70
CA ALA A 133 9.26 -9.07 0.54
C ALA A 133 9.28 -7.54 0.40
N LEU A 134 9.72 -7.03 -0.76
CA LEU A 134 9.61 -5.61 -1.07
C LEU A 134 8.15 -5.15 -1.06
N MET A 135 7.24 -5.89 -1.70
CA MET A 135 5.82 -5.55 -1.69
C MET A 135 5.25 -5.51 -0.26
N GLU A 136 5.58 -6.50 0.58
CA GLU A 136 5.17 -6.53 2.00
C GLU A 136 5.70 -5.30 2.77
N TYR A 137 6.97 -4.93 2.53
CA TYR A 137 7.58 -3.74 3.13
C TYR A 137 6.84 -2.46 2.72
N LEU A 138 6.58 -2.29 1.42
CA LEU A 138 5.90 -1.12 0.87
C LEU A 138 4.45 -1.02 1.35
N LEU A 139 3.70 -2.14 1.37
CA LEU A 139 2.34 -2.20 1.90
C LEU A 139 2.30 -1.80 3.37
N LYS A 140 3.24 -2.32 4.16
CA LYS A 140 3.28 -2.02 5.59
C LYS A 140 3.71 -0.57 5.84
N LYS A 141 4.66 -0.03 5.08
CA LYS A 141 5.02 1.40 5.09
C LYS A 141 3.83 2.28 4.73
N LEU A 142 3.13 1.99 3.63
CA LEU A 142 1.92 2.68 3.21
C LEU A 142 0.85 2.65 4.32
N SER A 143 0.73 1.53 5.03
CA SER A 143 -0.20 1.40 6.16
C SER A 143 0.18 2.21 7.41
N ASN A 144 1.42 2.66 7.52
CA ASN A 144 1.90 3.48 8.65
C ASN A 144 1.91 4.99 8.33
N LEU A 145 1.81 5.38 7.06
CA LEU A 145 1.82 6.78 6.65
C LEU A 145 0.57 7.55 7.09
N LYS A 146 0.74 8.80 7.50
CA LYS A 146 -0.39 9.67 7.84
C LYS A 146 -1.10 10.13 6.56
N PRO A 147 -2.43 10.33 6.58
CA PRO A 147 -3.17 10.83 5.41
C PRO A 147 -2.67 12.20 4.88
N SER A 148 -1.96 12.97 5.70
CA SER A 148 -1.32 14.23 5.30
C SER A 148 -0.14 14.05 4.34
N GLU A 149 0.49 12.87 4.31
CA GLU A 149 1.70 12.57 3.53
C GLU A 149 1.35 12.19 2.07
N LYS A 150 0.54 13.02 1.41
CA LYS A 150 -0.08 12.72 0.10
C LYS A 150 0.93 12.34 -1.00
N ILE A 151 2.09 13.00 -1.02
CA ILE A 151 3.15 12.72 -2.02
C ILE A 151 3.72 11.33 -1.83
N GLN A 152 4.06 10.96 -0.60
CA GLN A 152 4.62 9.64 -0.28
C GLN A 152 3.59 8.53 -0.52
N ILE A 153 2.33 8.77 -0.14
CA ILE A 153 1.22 7.85 -0.44
C ILE A 153 1.10 7.64 -1.95
N THR A 154 1.16 8.72 -2.74
CA THR A 154 1.09 8.65 -4.21
C THR A 154 2.23 7.85 -4.79
N LEU A 155 3.47 8.16 -4.41
CA LEU A 155 4.66 7.45 -4.89
C LEU A 155 4.59 5.94 -4.58
N LEU A 156 4.27 5.59 -3.32
CA LEU A 156 4.15 4.20 -2.90
C LEU A 156 2.98 3.48 -3.58
N THR A 157 1.85 4.15 -3.78
CA THR A 157 0.67 3.57 -4.43
C THR A 157 0.96 3.28 -5.90
N THR A 158 1.56 4.24 -6.60
CA THR A 158 1.97 4.07 -8.01
C THR A 158 3.01 2.96 -8.13
N TRP A 159 4.02 2.93 -7.26
CA TRP A 159 5.04 1.89 -7.31
C TRP A 159 4.48 0.50 -6.96
N LEU A 160 3.62 0.39 -5.95
CA LEU A 160 2.94 -0.87 -5.64
C LEU A 160 2.08 -1.34 -6.81
N THR A 161 1.36 -0.44 -7.48
CA THR A 161 0.58 -0.76 -8.67
C THR A 161 1.47 -1.35 -9.75
N GLU A 162 2.61 -0.72 -10.04
CA GLU A 162 3.59 -1.21 -11.00
C GLU A 162 4.13 -2.61 -10.62
N LEU A 163 4.45 -2.85 -9.35
CA LEU A 163 4.91 -4.15 -8.87
C LEU A 163 3.82 -5.24 -9.01
N TYR A 164 2.56 -4.92 -8.67
CA TYR A 164 1.45 -5.85 -8.87
C TYR A 164 1.27 -6.21 -10.35
N LEU A 165 1.33 -5.23 -11.25
CA LEU A 165 1.18 -5.46 -12.68
C LEU A 165 2.33 -6.30 -13.26
N ASN A 166 3.57 -5.97 -12.91
CA ASN A 166 4.74 -6.79 -13.28
C ASN A 166 4.58 -8.24 -12.81
N ARG A 167 4.18 -8.44 -11.55
CA ARG A 167 3.94 -9.77 -10.98
C ARG A 167 2.83 -10.52 -11.72
N LEU A 168 1.72 -9.85 -12.05
CA LEU A 168 0.60 -10.46 -12.78
C LEU A 168 1.02 -10.85 -14.20
N GLY A 169 1.72 -9.98 -14.93
CA GLY A 169 2.22 -10.27 -16.27
C GLY A 169 3.21 -11.44 -16.28
N MET A 170 4.10 -11.53 -15.29
CA MET A 170 5.01 -12.67 -15.15
C MET A 170 4.27 -13.99 -14.87
N LEU A 171 3.19 -13.95 -14.08
CA LEU A 171 2.40 -15.12 -13.72
C LEU A 171 1.40 -15.54 -14.82
N GLU A 172 0.98 -14.62 -15.68
CA GLU A 172 0.03 -14.88 -16.77
C GLU A 172 0.60 -15.85 -17.81
N SER A 173 1.90 -15.74 -18.08
CA SER A 173 2.61 -16.60 -19.05
C SER A 173 2.74 -18.07 -18.63
N ASP A 174 2.54 -18.39 -17.34
CA ASP A 174 2.82 -19.72 -16.79
C ASP A 174 1.53 -20.39 -16.27
N THR A 175 0.96 -21.27 -17.09
CA THR A 175 -0.29 -22.00 -16.76
C THR A 175 -0.18 -22.83 -15.49
N SER A 176 1.02 -23.28 -15.11
CA SER A 176 1.24 -24.05 -13.87
C SER A 176 1.03 -23.21 -12.61
N LYS A 177 1.15 -21.88 -12.71
CA LYS A 177 1.02 -20.92 -11.61
C LYS A 177 -0.34 -20.23 -11.54
N ARG A 178 -1.36 -20.77 -12.22
CA ARG A 178 -2.72 -20.19 -12.26
C ARG A 178 -3.29 -19.87 -10.87
N SER A 179 -3.05 -20.73 -9.88
CA SER A 179 -3.52 -20.53 -8.50
C SER A 179 -2.83 -19.34 -7.80
N LEU A 180 -1.54 -19.12 -8.08
CA LEU A 180 -0.79 -17.96 -7.57
C LEU A 180 -1.22 -16.69 -8.29
N TYR A 181 -1.43 -16.74 -9.61
CA TYR A 181 -1.97 -15.64 -10.38
C TYR A 181 -3.30 -15.13 -9.80
N LEU A 182 -4.25 -16.05 -9.56
CA LEU A 182 -5.56 -15.69 -8.99
C LEU A 182 -5.42 -15.03 -7.62
N LYS A 183 -4.56 -15.57 -6.74
CA LYS A 183 -4.29 -14.96 -5.43
C LYS A 183 -3.71 -13.55 -5.56
N SER A 184 -2.70 -13.36 -6.40
CA SER A 184 -2.07 -12.06 -6.62
C SER A 184 -3.04 -11.05 -7.26
N ARG A 185 -3.93 -11.51 -8.14
CA ARG A 185 -4.98 -10.67 -8.72
C ARG A 185 -5.98 -10.22 -7.67
N ASP A 186 -6.42 -11.14 -6.81
CA ASP A 186 -7.38 -10.82 -5.76
C ASP A 186 -6.76 -9.89 -4.69
N GLU A 187 -5.47 -10.07 -4.35
CA GLU A 187 -4.68 -9.15 -3.53
C GLU A 187 -4.59 -7.76 -4.16
N PHE A 188 -4.30 -7.68 -5.46
CA PHE A 188 -4.24 -6.41 -6.19
C PHE A 188 -5.60 -5.70 -6.21
N ARG A 189 -6.69 -6.42 -6.47
CA ARG A 189 -8.06 -5.86 -6.43
C ARG A 189 -8.42 -5.37 -5.04
N SER A 190 -8.08 -6.13 -4.00
CA SER A 190 -8.26 -5.69 -2.62
C SER A 190 -7.48 -4.41 -2.34
N PHE A 191 -6.24 -4.30 -2.84
CA PHE A 191 -5.41 -3.10 -2.71
C PHE A 191 -6.04 -1.88 -3.40
N LEU A 192 -6.56 -2.05 -4.62
CA LEU A 192 -7.23 -0.98 -5.37
C LEU A 192 -8.53 -0.53 -4.67
N SER A 193 -9.33 -1.48 -4.17
CA SER A 193 -10.59 -1.20 -3.47
C SER A 193 -10.43 -0.60 -2.07
N SER A 194 -9.21 -0.56 -1.54
CA SER A 194 -8.95 -0.09 -0.18
C SER A 194 -9.38 1.38 -0.01
N PRO A 195 -10.24 1.70 0.97
CA PRO A 195 -10.76 3.06 1.16
C PRO A 195 -9.65 4.07 1.45
N ARG A 196 -8.54 3.63 2.04
CA ARG A 196 -7.37 4.47 2.31
C ARG A 196 -6.65 4.93 1.04
N ASN A 197 -6.64 4.07 0.03
CA ASN A 197 -5.96 4.33 -1.24
C ASN A 197 -6.88 5.06 -2.23
N LYS A 198 -8.19 5.04 -2.00
CA LYS A 198 -9.21 5.55 -2.93
C LYS A 198 -9.00 7.01 -3.33
N GLU A 199 -8.72 7.91 -2.39
CA GLU A 199 -8.48 9.33 -2.70
C GLU A 199 -7.22 9.50 -3.58
N CYS A 200 -6.15 8.78 -3.24
CA CYS A 200 -4.91 8.81 -4.00
C CYS A 200 -5.10 8.26 -5.42
N LEU A 201 -5.76 7.11 -5.56
CA LEU A 201 -6.05 6.48 -6.84
C LEU A 201 -6.96 7.36 -7.71
N PHE A 202 -7.94 8.03 -7.11
CA PHE A 202 -8.83 8.94 -7.83
C PHE A 202 -8.07 10.16 -8.38
N ASN A 203 -7.25 10.80 -7.54
CA ASN A 203 -6.48 11.98 -7.94
C ASN A 203 -5.44 11.65 -9.04
N ASN A 204 -4.91 10.42 -9.04
CA ASN A 204 -3.89 9.97 -9.99
C ASN A 204 -4.44 9.01 -11.04
N ARG A 205 -5.77 9.00 -11.27
CA ARG A 205 -6.44 8.01 -12.12
C ARG A 205 -5.86 7.93 -13.53
N ALA A 206 -5.49 9.07 -14.13
CA ALA A 206 -4.93 9.11 -15.49
C ALA A 206 -3.63 8.30 -15.56
N SER A 207 -2.69 8.55 -14.64
CA SER A 207 -1.43 7.83 -14.58
C SER A 207 -1.61 6.34 -14.28
N ILE A 208 -2.54 5.98 -13.39
CA ILE A 208 -2.83 4.56 -13.10
C ILE A 208 -3.46 3.86 -14.33
N HIS A 209 -4.32 4.54 -15.08
CA HIS A 209 -4.84 4.02 -16.34
C HIS A 209 -3.74 3.83 -17.39
N ASP A 210 -2.82 4.79 -17.52
CA ASP A 210 -1.69 4.69 -18.45
C ASP A 210 -0.79 3.49 -18.10
N LEU A 211 -0.56 3.24 -16.80
CA LEU A 211 0.18 2.05 -16.34
C LEU A 211 -0.57 0.74 -16.66
N LEU A 212 -1.87 0.68 -16.38
CA LEU A 212 -2.67 -0.50 -16.71
C LEU A 212 -2.66 -0.80 -18.22
N ALA A 213 -2.77 0.24 -19.04
CA ALA A 213 -2.70 0.14 -20.49
C ALA A 213 -1.31 -0.29 -20.99
N SER A 214 -0.22 0.20 -20.40
CA SER A 214 1.13 -0.19 -20.80
C SER A 214 1.46 -1.66 -20.51
N HIS A 215 0.84 -2.22 -19.47
CA HIS A 215 0.95 -3.66 -19.14
C HIS A 215 -0.01 -4.54 -19.93
N GLY A 216 -0.96 -3.97 -20.67
CA GLY A 216 -1.96 -4.72 -21.44
C GLY A 216 -3.02 -5.42 -20.59
N ASP A 217 -3.15 -5.08 -19.31
CA ASP A 217 -4.07 -5.73 -18.37
C ASP A 217 -5.49 -5.15 -18.51
N THR A 218 -6.21 -5.60 -19.53
CA THR A 218 -7.56 -5.13 -19.86
C THR A 218 -8.58 -5.46 -18.77
N GLU A 219 -8.49 -6.64 -18.15
CA GLU A 219 -9.42 -7.08 -17.09
C GLU A 219 -9.34 -6.16 -15.87
N ASN A 220 -8.13 -5.86 -15.37
CA ASN A 220 -7.98 -4.96 -14.23
C ASN A 220 -8.14 -3.49 -14.60
N MET A 221 -7.93 -3.10 -15.86
CA MET A 221 -8.27 -1.77 -16.37
C MET A 221 -9.78 -1.50 -16.27
N VAL A 222 -10.62 -2.43 -16.71
CA VAL A 222 -12.09 -2.30 -16.59
C VAL A 222 -12.50 -2.28 -15.12
N TYR A 223 -11.93 -3.16 -14.30
CA TYR A 223 -12.18 -3.17 -12.86
C TYR A 223 -11.86 -1.82 -12.19
N PHE A 224 -10.70 -1.24 -12.50
CA PHE A 224 -10.28 0.06 -11.98
C PHE A 224 -11.18 1.19 -12.48
N ALA A 225 -11.58 1.18 -13.75
CA ALA A 225 -12.50 2.17 -14.31
C ALA A 225 -13.88 2.15 -13.62
N VAL A 226 -14.44 0.95 -13.36
CA VAL A 226 -15.68 0.79 -12.59
C VAL A 226 -15.51 1.32 -11.17
N LEU A 227 -14.39 1.01 -10.51
CA LEU A 227 -14.10 1.45 -9.14
C LEU A 227 -13.99 2.98 -9.02
N MET A 228 -13.39 3.63 -10.02
CA MET A 228 -13.24 5.08 -10.10
C MET A 228 -14.45 5.79 -10.71
N GLN A 229 -15.50 5.03 -11.08
CA GLN A 229 -16.71 5.52 -11.73
C GLN A 229 -16.45 6.22 -13.08
N ASP A 230 -15.40 5.80 -13.78
CA ASP A 230 -15.07 6.25 -15.12
C ASP A 230 -15.79 5.38 -16.15
N TYR A 231 -17.10 5.57 -16.26
CA TYR A 231 -17.94 4.77 -17.14
C TYR A 231 -17.68 5.05 -18.62
N GLU A 232 -17.09 6.20 -18.96
CA GLU A 232 -16.70 6.51 -20.33
C GLU A 232 -15.68 5.49 -20.84
N ARG A 233 -14.63 5.21 -20.04
CA ARG A 233 -13.63 4.18 -20.37
C ARG A 233 -14.21 2.77 -20.39
N VAL A 234 -15.12 2.45 -19.46
CA VAL A 234 -15.77 1.12 -19.41
C VAL A 234 -16.59 0.87 -20.68
N VAL A 235 -17.42 1.83 -21.08
CA VAL A 235 -18.25 1.72 -22.29
C VAL A 235 -17.38 1.68 -23.54
N ALA A 236 -16.35 2.53 -23.63
CA ALA A 236 -15.40 2.51 -24.75
C ALA A 236 -14.71 1.15 -24.88
N HIS A 237 -14.29 0.54 -23.76
CA HIS A 237 -13.67 -0.79 -23.76
C HIS A 237 -14.62 -1.88 -24.29
N HIS A 238 -15.86 -1.91 -23.80
CA HIS A 238 -16.86 -2.89 -24.28
C HIS A 238 -17.18 -2.69 -25.77
N CYS A 239 -17.29 -1.44 -26.24
CA CYS A 239 -17.48 -1.16 -27.66
C CYS A 239 -16.30 -1.61 -28.53
N GLN A 240 -15.06 -1.55 -28.02
CA GLN A 240 -13.86 -2.01 -28.75
C GLN A 240 -13.75 -3.53 -28.85
N HIS A 241 -14.40 -4.27 -27.93
CA HIS A 241 -14.38 -5.74 -27.88
C HIS A 241 -15.67 -6.36 -28.45
N ASP A 242 -16.48 -5.58 -29.17
CA ASP A 242 -17.77 -5.99 -29.73
C ASP A 242 -18.84 -6.41 -28.69
N ASP A 243 -18.62 -6.10 -27.41
CA ASP A 243 -19.55 -6.36 -26.30
C ASP A 243 -20.59 -5.23 -26.16
N TYR A 244 -21.29 -4.93 -27.26
CA TYR A 244 -22.23 -3.79 -27.31
C TYR A 244 -23.40 -3.89 -26.32
N ASP A 245 -23.79 -5.11 -25.95
CA ASP A 245 -24.85 -5.36 -24.97
C ASP A 245 -24.46 -4.95 -23.55
N GLU A 246 -23.24 -5.29 -23.11
CA GLU A 246 -22.73 -4.87 -21.80
C GLU A 246 -22.45 -3.36 -21.78
N ALA A 247 -21.96 -2.80 -22.88
CA ALA A 247 -21.82 -1.35 -23.06
C ALA A 247 -23.16 -0.62 -22.83
N LEU A 248 -24.24 -1.10 -23.45
CA LEU A 248 -25.58 -0.55 -23.28
C LEU A 248 -26.13 -0.76 -21.86
N HIS A 249 -25.86 -1.91 -21.25
CA HIS A 249 -26.25 -2.18 -19.86
C HIS A 249 -25.60 -1.19 -18.88
N VAL A 250 -24.30 -0.91 -19.04
CA VAL A 250 -23.57 0.09 -18.24
C VAL A 250 -24.17 1.49 -18.43
N LEU A 251 -24.42 1.91 -19.68
CA LEU A 251 -25.06 3.20 -19.96
C LEU A 251 -26.44 3.31 -19.31
N THR A 252 -27.25 2.28 -19.44
CA THR A 252 -28.63 2.22 -18.93
C THR A 252 -28.69 2.26 -17.40
N LYS A 253 -27.70 1.65 -16.74
CA LYS A 253 -27.57 1.65 -15.28
C LYS A 253 -27.21 3.03 -14.74
N HIS A 254 -26.29 3.74 -15.39
CA HIS A 254 -25.79 5.03 -14.92
C HIS A 254 -26.61 6.24 -15.40
N ARG A 255 -27.34 6.09 -16.52
CA ARG A 255 -28.26 7.10 -17.06
C ARG A 255 -27.61 8.48 -17.29
N ASP A 256 -26.35 8.49 -17.71
CA ASP A 256 -25.61 9.72 -18.05
C ASP A 256 -25.89 10.12 -19.50
N GLU A 257 -26.58 11.25 -19.68
CA GLU A 257 -26.99 11.80 -20.98
C GLU A 257 -25.80 12.01 -21.92
N LYS A 258 -24.65 12.48 -21.41
CA LYS A 258 -23.48 12.77 -22.24
C LYS A 258 -22.87 11.50 -22.82
N LEU A 259 -22.81 10.44 -22.02
CA LEU A 259 -22.31 9.14 -22.48
C LEU A 259 -23.26 8.51 -23.50
N PHE A 260 -24.57 8.65 -23.30
CA PHE A 260 -25.55 8.24 -24.30
C PHE A 260 -25.30 8.96 -25.63
N TYR A 261 -25.18 10.29 -25.68
CA TYR A 261 -24.93 10.99 -26.95
C TYR A 261 -23.61 10.55 -27.61
N LYS A 262 -22.54 10.37 -26.82
CA LYS A 262 -21.21 10.02 -27.34
C LYS A 262 -21.16 8.62 -27.95
N PHE A 263 -21.76 7.63 -27.30
CA PHE A 263 -21.68 6.22 -27.75
C PHE A 263 -22.86 5.79 -28.62
N SER A 264 -23.93 6.59 -28.69
CA SER A 264 -25.11 6.32 -29.53
C SER A 264 -24.79 6.05 -31.01
N PRO A 265 -23.93 6.81 -31.71
CA PRO A 265 -23.63 6.53 -33.11
C PRO A 265 -23.04 5.13 -33.34
N VAL A 266 -22.16 4.68 -32.44
CA VAL A 266 -21.53 3.36 -32.53
C VAL A 266 -22.53 2.26 -32.19
N LEU A 267 -23.25 2.40 -31.07
CA LEU A 267 -24.21 1.38 -30.64
C LEU A 267 -25.38 1.24 -31.62
N MET A 268 -25.81 2.33 -32.26
CA MET A 268 -26.90 2.31 -33.23
C MET A 268 -26.53 1.52 -34.51
N GLN A 269 -25.26 1.47 -34.89
CA GLN A 269 -24.81 0.68 -36.04
C GLN A 269 -24.89 -0.83 -35.77
N HIS A 270 -24.67 -1.27 -34.53
CA HIS A 270 -24.57 -2.69 -34.19
C HIS A 270 -25.84 -3.25 -33.52
N ILE A 271 -26.48 -2.51 -32.61
CA ILE A 271 -27.63 -2.98 -31.80
C ILE A 271 -28.78 -1.94 -31.75
N PRO A 272 -29.32 -1.52 -32.91
CA PRO A 272 -30.26 -0.40 -33.00
C PRO A 272 -31.54 -0.57 -32.19
N ARG A 273 -32.12 -1.77 -32.17
CA ARG A 273 -33.38 -2.06 -31.47
C ARG A 273 -33.25 -1.86 -29.95
N LYS A 274 -32.21 -2.42 -29.34
CA LYS A 274 -31.97 -2.32 -27.89
C LYS A 274 -31.61 -0.89 -27.48
N VAL A 275 -30.89 -0.18 -28.33
CA VAL A 275 -30.52 1.23 -28.12
C VAL A 275 -31.75 2.12 -28.13
N VAL A 276 -32.64 1.97 -29.12
CA VAL A 276 -33.90 2.72 -29.18
C VAL A 276 -34.81 2.39 -28.00
N ASP A 277 -34.93 1.11 -27.60
CA ASP A 277 -35.66 0.72 -26.39
C ASP A 277 -35.10 1.45 -25.14
N SER A 278 -33.77 1.58 -25.05
CA SER A 278 -33.10 2.29 -23.96
C SER A 278 -33.30 3.80 -24.02
N TRP A 279 -33.33 4.41 -25.21
CA TRP A 279 -33.66 5.83 -25.37
C TRP A 279 -35.10 6.12 -24.97
N ILE A 280 -36.05 5.25 -25.36
CA ILE A 280 -37.46 5.35 -24.96
C ILE A 280 -37.57 5.26 -23.43
N MET A 281 -36.83 4.35 -22.79
CA MET A 281 -36.82 4.23 -21.32
C MET A 281 -36.19 5.45 -20.62
N MET A 282 -35.22 6.10 -21.24
CA MET A 282 -34.63 7.36 -20.74
C MET A 282 -35.58 8.56 -20.91
N GLY A 283 -36.53 8.48 -21.85
CA GLY A 283 -37.61 9.44 -22.03
C GLY A 283 -37.11 10.88 -22.17
N LYS A 284 -37.66 11.78 -21.35
CA LYS A 284 -37.37 13.24 -21.35
C LYS A 284 -35.96 13.64 -20.95
N ARG A 285 -35.12 12.70 -20.50
CA ARG A 285 -33.72 13.01 -20.13
C ARG A 285 -32.82 13.17 -21.35
N LEU A 286 -33.17 12.56 -22.47
CA LEU A 286 -32.40 12.69 -23.70
C LEU A 286 -33.07 13.74 -24.58
N ASP A 287 -32.29 14.72 -25.02
CA ASP A 287 -32.65 15.68 -26.05
C ASP A 287 -32.59 14.97 -27.41
N PRO A 288 -33.73 14.81 -28.10
CA PRO A 288 -33.78 14.17 -29.39
C PRO A 288 -32.86 14.83 -30.42
N LYS A 289 -32.62 16.16 -30.31
CA LYS A 289 -31.79 16.92 -31.27
C LYS A 289 -30.35 16.41 -31.31
N ASN A 290 -29.80 15.99 -30.17
CA ASN A 290 -28.43 15.46 -30.07
C ASN A 290 -28.30 14.00 -30.55
N LEU A 291 -29.43 13.31 -30.75
CA LEU A 291 -29.49 11.93 -31.25
C LEU A 291 -29.75 11.84 -32.76
N ILE A 292 -30.18 12.94 -33.40
CA ILE A 292 -30.39 13.04 -34.85
C ILE A 292 -29.13 12.59 -35.63
N PRO A 293 -27.90 13.02 -35.30
CA PRO A 293 -26.72 12.59 -36.05
C PRO A 293 -26.51 11.06 -36.02
N ALA A 294 -26.81 10.41 -34.89
CA ALA A 294 -26.73 8.96 -34.76
C ALA A 294 -27.78 8.25 -35.63
N LEU A 295 -29.01 8.79 -35.67
CA LEU A 295 -30.11 8.29 -36.50
C LEU A 295 -29.86 8.46 -38.00
N VAL A 296 -29.26 9.59 -38.40
CA VAL A 296 -28.92 9.88 -39.81
C VAL A 296 -27.80 8.95 -40.30
N ASN A 297 -26.76 8.72 -39.49
CA ASN A 297 -25.69 7.78 -39.84
C ASN A 297 -26.21 6.34 -39.95
N TYR A 298 -27.18 5.98 -39.11
CA TYR A 298 -27.83 4.68 -39.15
C TYR A 298 -28.72 4.49 -40.39
N SER A 299 -29.52 5.50 -40.75
CA SER A 299 -30.42 5.42 -41.91
C SER A 299 -29.67 5.35 -43.26
N GLN A 300 -28.48 5.92 -43.34
CA GLN A 300 -27.62 5.83 -44.53
C GLN A 300 -26.96 4.46 -44.69
N SER A 301 -26.72 3.74 -43.59
CA SER A 301 -25.94 2.49 -43.60
C SER A 301 -26.80 1.24 -43.75
N ALA A 302 -28.10 1.30 -43.41
CA ALA A 302 -28.92 0.11 -43.24
C ALA A 302 -30.32 0.26 -43.88
N GLY A 303 -30.44 -0.13 -45.16
CA GLY A 303 -31.68 -0.01 -45.95
C GLY A 303 -32.90 -0.81 -45.43
N THR A 304 -32.71 -1.75 -44.51
CA THR A 304 -33.76 -2.60 -43.91
C THR A 304 -34.15 -2.22 -42.48
N HIS A 305 -33.48 -1.22 -41.91
CA HIS A 305 -33.41 -0.97 -40.47
C HIS A 305 -34.00 0.39 -40.06
N ILE A 306 -34.53 1.13 -41.04
CA ILE A 306 -35.20 2.44 -40.95
C ILE A 306 -36.34 2.45 -39.91
N ASN A 307 -36.97 1.30 -39.65
CA ASN A 307 -38.11 1.16 -38.73
C ASN A 307 -37.81 1.60 -37.29
N GLU A 308 -36.59 1.39 -36.77
CA GLU A 308 -36.27 1.77 -35.38
C GLU A 308 -36.05 3.29 -35.25
N ALA A 309 -35.57 3.95 -36.30
CA ALA A 309 -35.47 5.42 -36.34
C ALA A 309 -36.86 6.06 -36.36
N ILE A 310 -37.78 5.51 -37.16
CA ILE A 310 -39.18 5.94 -37.20
C ILE A 310 -39.84 5.72 -35.84
N ARG A 311 -39.66 4.55 -35.22
CA ARG A 311 -40.21 4.22 -33.91
C ARG A 311 -39.77 5.19 -32.81
N TYR A 312 -38.50 5.60 -32.80
CA TYR A 312 -38.03 6.61 -31.85
C TYR A 312 -38.64 8.00 -32.15
N MET A 313 -38.72 8.41 -33.42
CA MET A 313 -39.35 9.68 -33.79
C MET A 313 -40.84 9.72 -33.45
N GLU A 314 -41.57 8.63 -33.65
CA GLU A 314 -42.97 8.50 -33.22
C GLU A 314 -43.08 8.70 -31.70
N PHE A 315 -42.21 8.07 -30.90
CA PHE A 315 -42.17 8.30 -29.46
C PHE A 315 -41.91 9.78 -29.11
N CYS A 316 -40.96 10.44 -29.78
CA CYS A 316 -40.70 11.87 -29.57
C CYS A 316 -41.92 12.75 -29.89
N VAL A 317 -42.66 12.43 -30.95
CA VAL A 317 -43.85 13.18 -31.36
C VAL A 317 -45.04 12.94 -30.41
N PHE A 318 -45.29 11.69 -30.01
CA PHE A 318 -46.46 11.32 -29.21
C PHE A 318 -46.29 11.55 -27.70
N GLU A 319 -45.12 11.24 -27.14
CA GLU A 319 -44.89 11.23 -25.68
C GLU A 319 -44.07 12.43 -25.17
N LEU A 320 -43.09 12.91 -25.94
CA LEU A 320 -42.28 14.06 -25.53
C LEU A 320 -42.97 15.40 -25.81
N LYS A 321 -43.98 15.45 -26.69
CA LYS A 321 -44.65 16.68 -27.15
C LYS A 321 -43.64 17.78 -27.52
N GLU A 322 -42.53 17.39 -28.14
CA GLU A 322 -41.57 18.34 -28.72
C GLU A 322 -42.22 18.96 -29.96
N THR A 323 -43.15 19.89 -29.75
CA THR A 323 -43.59 20.83 -30.76
C THR A 323 -42.46 21.82 -30.98
N GLU A 324 -41.91 21.84 -32.18
CA GLU A 324 -40.87 22.77 -32.65
C GLU A 324 -41.00 24.16 -32.02
N GLN A 325 -39.98 24.57 -31.26
CA GLN A 325 -39.58 25.96 -31.07
C GLN A 325 -38.09 26.11 -31.36
#